data_AF-A0AA39KX73-F1
#
_entry.id   AF-A0AA39KX73-F1
#
_cell.length_a   1.000
_cell.length_b   1.000
_cell.length_c   1.000
_cell.angle_alpha   90.00
_cell.angle_beta   90.00
_cell.angle_gamma   90.00
#
_symmetry.space_group_name_H-M   'P 1'
#
loop_
_entity.id
_entity.type
_entity.pdbx_description
1 polymer ?
#
loop_
_entity_poly.entity_id
_entity_poly.type
_entity_poly.pdbx_seq_one_letter_code
_entity_poly.pdbx_strand_id
1 'polypeptide(L)'
;MLCIHINFFCITLTTHLSTRITSLAELWNAMADASDLDRQIEQLKKCEIIKEAEVKALCAKAREILIEESNVQRIDSPVTVCGDIHGQFYDLKELFKVGGDVPETNYLFMGDFVDRGFYSVETFLLLLALKVSHTDHFHINR
;
A
#
# COMPACT_ATOMS: atom_id res chain seq x y z
N MET A 1 3.44 -6.49 -61.76
CA MET A 1 4.48 -6.30 -60.74
C MET A 1 4.17 -5.04 -59.94
N LEU A 2 3.15 -5.07 -59.06
CA LEU A 2 2.93 -4.04 -58.02
C LEU A 2 1.85 -4.51 -57.00
N CYS A 3 1.92 -5.75 -56.52
CA CYS A 3 1.00 -6.29 -55.50
C CYS A 3 1.63 -6.42 -54.09
N ILE A 4 2.75 -5.74 -53.80
CA ILE A 4 3.49 -5.97 -52.52
C ILE A 4 3.62 -4.70 -51.66
N HIS A 5 3.23 -3.52 -52.13
CA HIS A 5 3.53 -2.25 -51.45
C HIS A 5 2.36 -1.58 -50.70
N ILE A 6 1.25 -2.29 -50.42
CA ILE A 6 0.13 -1.75 -49.63
C ILE A 6 -0.04 -2.46 -48.27
N ASN A 7 0.77 -3.49 -47.98
CA ASN A 7 0.69 -4.20 -46.70
C ASN A 7 1.60 -3.63 -45.58
N PHE A 8 2.33 -2.54 -45.81
CA PHE A 8 3.22 -1.98 -44.78
C PHE A 8 2.67 -0.74 -44.07
N PHE A 9 1.68 -0.05 -44.64
CA PHE A 9 1.15 1.18 -44.05
C PHE A 9 0.00 0.96 -43.03
N CYS A 10 -0.55 -0.26 -42.96
CA CYS A 10 -1.61 -0.59 -42.00
C CYS A 10 -1.09 -1.08 -40.63
N ILE A 11 0.22 -1.32 -40.50
CA ILE A 11 0.84 -1.81 -39.24
C ILE A 11 1.41 -0.65 -38.40
N THR A 12 1.67 0.52 -39.00
CA THR A 12 2.26 1.66 -38.27
C THR A 12 1.25 2.66 -37.71
N LEU A 13 -0.05 2.47 -37.97
CA LEU A 13 -1.13 3.30 -37.40
C LEU A 13 -2.01 2.57 -36.38
N THR A 14 -1.71 1.30 -36.07
CA THR A 14 -2.34 0.55 -34.98
C THR A 14 -1.59 0.71 -33.66
N THR A 15 -0.36 1.20 -33.67
CA THR A 15 0.44 1.44 -32.46
C THR A 15 0.11 2.75 -31.75
N HIS A 16 -0.61 3.67 -32.40
CA HIS A 16 -0.92 4.99 -31.83
C HIS A 16 -2.32 5.10 -31.20
N LEU A 17 -3.12 4.04 -31.25
CA LEU A 17 -4.41 3.92 -30.56
C LEU A 17 -4.39 2.92 -29.39
N SER A 18 -3.27 2.22 -29.16
CA SER A 18 -3.11 1.27 -28.04
C SER A 18 -2.88 1.98 -26.69
N THR A 19 -2.30 3.17 -26.68
CA THR A 19 -1.92 3.90 -25.46
C THR A 19 -3.07 4.54 -24.68
N ARG A 20 -4.30 4.60 -25.24
CA ARG A 20 -5.48 5.05 -24.48
C ARG A 20 -6.17 3.93 -23.72
N ILE A 21 -6.07 2.69 -24.20
CA ILE A 21 -6.75 1.52 -23.60
C ILE A 21 -5.98 1.01 -22.37
N THR A 22 -4.64 1.13 -22.35
CA THR A 22 -3.81 0.80 -21.17
C THR A 22 -4.22 1.64 -19.96
N SER A 23 -4.44 2.95 -20.11
CA SER A 23 -4.79 3.80 -18.96
C SER A 23 -6.08 3.41 -18.24
N LEU A 24 -7.13 3.00 -18.96
CA LEU A 24 -8.41 2.61 -18.34
C LEU A 24 -8.32 1.23 -17.68
N ALA A 25 -7.57 0.29 -18.27
CA ALA A 25 -7.32 -1.01 -17.66
C ALA A 25 -6.39 -0.90 -16.45
N GLU A 26 -5.38 -0.05 -16.51
CA GLU A 26 -4.47 0.28 -15.40
C GLU A 26 -5.22 0.99 -14.27
N LEU A 27 -6.08 1.96 -14.58
CA LEU A 27 -6.95 2.62 -13.60
C LEU A 27 -7.97 1.65 -13.00
N TRP A 28 -8.58 0.78 -13.80
CA TRP A 28 -9.49 -0.26 -13.29
C TRP A 28 -8.75 -1.24 -12.39
N ASN A 29 -7.55 -1.67 -12.78
CA ASN A 29 -6.71 -2.54 -11.96
C ASN A 29 -6.27 -1.84 -10.68
N ALA A 30 -5.87 -0.57 -10.73
CA ALA A 30 -5.51 0.21 -9.55
C ALA A 30 -6.72 0.44 -8.63
N MET A 31 -7.91 0.69 -9.17
CA MET A 31 -9.14 0.83 -8.38
C MET A 31 -9.59 -0.51 -7.77
N ALA A 32 -9.46 -1.61 -8.51
CA ALA A 32 -9.74 -2.95 -8.01
C ALA A 32 -8.74 -3.33 -6.89
N ASP A 33 -7.47 -2.98 -7.09
CA ASP A 33 -6.40 -3.21 -6.12
C ASP A 33 -6.56 -2.37 -4.85
N ALA A 34 -6.95 -1.10 -4.98
CA ALA A 34 -7.32 -0.24 -3.88
C ALA A 34 -8.55 -0.79 -3.13
N SER A 35 -9.58 -1.23 -3.85
CA SER A 35 -10.77 -1.85 -3.25
C SER A 35 -10.45 -3.15 -2.50
N ASP A 36 -9.50 -3.94 -3.00
CA ASP A 36 -9.03 -5.14 -2.30
C ASP A 36 -8.18 -4.81 -1.08
N LEU A 37 -7.37 -3.75 -1.16
CA LEU A 37 -6.56 -3.26 -0.05
C LEU A 37 -7.42 -2.71 1.09
N ASP A 38 -8.45 -1.92 0.77
CA ASP A 38 -9.40 -1.40 1.76
C ASP A 38 -10.12 -2.54 2.50
N ARG A 39 -10.54 -3.58 1.76
CA ARG A 39 -11.10 -4.79 2.36
C ARG A 39 -10.10 -5.47 3.30
N GLN A 40 -8.85 -5.61 2.87
CA GLN A 40 -7.80 -6.22 3.70
C GLN A 40 -7.54 -5.41 4.96
N ILE A 41 -7.49 -4.08 4.87
CA ILE A 41 -7.33 -3.19 6.03
C ILE A 41 -8.47 -3.39 7.02
N GLU A 42 -9.72 -3.42 6.56
CA GLU A 42 -10.88 -3.61 7.43
C GLU A 42 -10.91 -5.00 8.10
N GLN A 43 -10.47 -6.05 7.40
CA GLN A 43 -10.28 -7.38 7.98
C GLN A 43 -9.18 -7.37 9.05
N LEU A 44 -8.03 -6.76 8.74
CA LEU A 44 -6.90 -6.67 9.66
C LEU A 44 -7.24 -5.83 10.90
N LYS A 45 -8.01 -4.74 10.77
CA LYS A 45 -8.53 -3.94 11.91
C LYS A 45 -9.44 -4.74 12.84
N LYS A 46 -10.09 -5.79 12.34
CA LYS A 46 -10.89 -6.75 13.13
C LYS A 46 -10.07 -7.87 13.76
N CYS A 47 -8.76 -7.91 13.52
CA CYS A 47 -7.88 -9.01 13.90
C CYS A 47 -8.22 -10.32 13.13
N GLU A 48 -8.72 -10.20 11.90
CA GLU A 48 -9.00 -11.35 11.03
C GLU A 48 -7.80 -11.64 10.12
N ILE A 49 -7.59 -12.92 9.81
CA ILE A 49 -6.48 -13.39 8.99
C ILE A 49 -6.82 -13.25 7.51
N ILE A 50 -5.91 -12.62 6.75
CA ILE A 50 -5.97 -12.52 5.28
C ILE A 50 -5.28 -13.73 4.62
N LYS A 51 -5.57 -13.99 3.33
CA LYS A 51 -5.03 -15.16 2.63
C LYS A 51 -3.53 -15.02 2.41
N GLU A 52 -2.79 -16.14 2.40
CA GLU A 52 -1.34 -16.13 2.17
C GLU A 52 -0.93 -15.43 0.85
N ALA A 53 -1.71 -15.60 -0.21
CA ALA A 53 -1.48 -14.92 -1.48
C ALA A 53 -1.61 -13.39 -1.37
N GLU A 54 -2.57 -12.91 -0.57
CA GLU A 54 -2.78 -11.49 -0.30
C GLU A 54 -1.64 -10.93 0.55
N VAL A 55 -1.20 -11.66 1.59
CA VAL A 55 -0.02 -11.32 2.40
C VAL A 55 1.22 -11.18 1.52
N LYS A 56 1.48 -12.14 0.63
CA LYS A 56 2.64 -12.09 -0.27
C LYS A 56 2.59 -10.89 -1.20
N ALA A 57 1.42 -10.59 -1.76
CA ALA A 57 1.23 -9.43 -2.63
C ALA A 57 1.44 -8.11 -1.87
N LEU A 58 0.87 -8.00 -0.66
CA LEU A 58 1.03 -6.83 0.20
C LEU A 58 2.49 -6.59 0.58
N CYS A 59 3.18 -7.64 1.04
CA CYS A 59 4.61 -7.56 1.36
C CYS A 59 5.47 -7.22 0.15
N ALA A 60 5.09 -7.64 -1.06
CA ALA A 60 5.79 -7.28 -2.28
C ALA A 60 5.70 -5.78 -2.58
N LYS A 61 4.48 -5.22 -2.53
CA LYS A 61 4.24 -3.78 -2.74
C LYS A 61 4.89 -2.92 -1.68
N ALA A 62 4.73 -3.31 -0.42
CA ALA A 62 5.33 -2.55 0.68
C ALA A 62 6.86 -2.54 0.58
N ARG A 63 7.47 -3.65 0.17
CA ARG A 63 8.92 -3.71 -0.06
C ARG A 63 9.35 -2.76 -1.18
N GLU A 64 8.60 -2.66 -2.27
CA GLU A 64 8.90 -1.71 -3.36
C GLU A 64 8.87 -0.28 -2.85
N ILE A 65 7.82 0.10 -2.11
CA ILE A 65 7.68 1.43 -1.49
C ILE A 65 8.84 1.71 -0.53
N LEU A 66 9.10 0.80 0.42
CA LEU A 66 10.13 0.99 1.45
C LEU A 66 11.56 1.05 0.89
N ILE A 67 11.82 0.47 -0.29
CA ILE A 67 13.13 0.54 -0.97
C ILE A 67 13.34 1.93 -1.61
N GLU A 68 12.27 2.52 -2.15
CA GLU A 68 12.32 3.85 -2.76
C GLU A 68 12.36 4.97 -1.72
N GLU A 69 11.89 4.70 -0.51
CA GLU A 69 11.90 5.66 0.59
C GLU A 69 13.31 6.05 1.06
N SER A 70 13.48 7.34 1.32
CA SER A 70 14.73 7.88 1.87
C SER A 70 14.90 7.50 3.34
N ASN A 71 16.15 7.28 3.78
CA ASN A 71 16.47 7.02 5.18
C ASN A 71 16.10 8.18 6.14
N VAL A 72 15.93 9.39 5.60
CA VAL A 72 15.49 10.57 6.36
C VAL A 72 14.22 11.09 5.73
N GLN A 73 13.11 10.88 6.42
CA GLN A 73 11.79 11.34 6.01
C GLN A 73 11.52 12.74 6.59
N ARG A 74 11.01 13.65 5.76
CA ARG A 74 10.52 14.96 6.20
C ARG A 74 9.01 14.86 6.36
N ILE A 75 8.52 15.14 7.57
CA ILE A 75 7.10 14.99 7.92
C ILE A 75 6.62 16.34 8.41
N ASP A 76 5.57 16.86 7.78
CA ASP A 76 4.95 18.12 8.16
C ASP A 76 3.97 17.93 9.32
N SER A 77 3.92 18.90 10.22
CA SER A 77 2.96 18.92 11.33
C SER A 77 1.54 19.19 10.82
N PRO A 78 0.49 18.66 11.47
CA PRO A 78 0.48 17.85 12.70
C PRO A 78 0.84 16.37 12.46
N VAL A 79 1.57 15.75 13.39
CA VAL A 79 1.96 14.34 13.33
C VAL A 79 1.78 13.66 14.68
N THR A 80 1.20 12.46 14.67
CA THR A 80 1.10 11.57 15.81
C THR A 80 2.30 10.62 15.82
N VAL A 81 3.20 10.82 16.77
CA VAL A 81 4.39 9.98 16.93
C VAL A 81 4.07 8.80 17.85
N CYS A 82 4.29 7.59 17.34
CA CYS A 82 3.99 6.33 18.01
C CYS A 82 5.30 5.61 18.32
N GLY A 83 5.48 5.23 19.59
CA GLY A 83 6.60 4.40 20.05
C GLY A 83 6.35 2.90 19.84
N ASP A 84 7.06 2.09 20.60
CA ASP A 84 7.06 0.63 20.49
C ASP A 84 5.66 0.05 20.76
N ILE A 85 5.17 -0.81 19.85
CA ILE A 85 3.90 -1.51 20.01
C ILE A 85 4.12 -2.91 20.58
N HIS A 86 5.23 -3.57 20.22
CA HIS A 86 5.54 -4.93 20.65
C HIS A 86 4.39 -5.95 20.46
N GLY A 87 3.66 -5.89 19.35
CA GLY A 87 2.55 -6.81 19.05
C GLY A 87 1.30 -6.66 19.93
N GLN A 88 1.14 -5.51 20.60
CA GLN A 88 -0.07 -5.14 21.34
C GLN A 88 -1.15 -4.56 20.42
N PHE A 89 -1.85 -5.44 19.70
CA PHE A 89 -2.85 -5.05 18.70
C PHE A 89 -4.01 -4.18 19.26
N TYR A 90 -4.47 -4.45 20.48
CA TYR A 90 -5.56 -3.69 21.09
C TYR A 90 -5.16 -2.25 21.42
N ASP A 91 -3.90 -2.03 21.84
CA ASP A 91 -3.39 -0.70 22.12
C ASP A 91 -3.21 0.10 20.82
N LEU A 92 -2.77 -0.56 19.74
CA LEU A 92 -2.76 0.06 18.41
C LEU A 92 -4.16 0.51 17.96
N LYS A 93 -5.20 -0.31 18.22
CA LYS A 93 -6.58 0.08 17.91
C LYS A 93 -7.04 1.29 18.70
N GLU A 94 -6.69 1.36 19.98
CA GLU A 94 -7.05 2.51 20.81
C GLU A 94 -6.28 3.77 20.38
N LEU A 95 -5.02 3.61 19.99
CA LEU A 95 -4.21 4.68 19.44
C LEU A 95 -4.85 5.30 18.20
N PHE A 96 -5.38 4.50 17.26
CA PHE A 96 -6.09 5.04 16.10
C PHE A 96 -7.40 5.73 16.47
N LYS A 97 -8.14 5.26 17.48
CA LYS A 97 -9.35 5.94 17.95
C LYS A 97 -9.06 7.30 18.59
N VAL A 98 -7.96 7.41 19.33
CA VAL A 98 -7.58 8.65 20.04
C VAL A 98 -6.86 9.62 19.11
N GLY A 99 -5.97 9.10 18.25
CA GLY A 99 -5.16 9.89 17.32
C GLY A 99 -5.91 10.31 16.06
N GLY A 100 -6.96 9.60 15.67
CA GLY A 100 -7.72 9.82 14.43
C GLY A 100 -7.35 8.84 13.32
N ASP A 101 -8.22 8.70 12.32
CA ASP A 101 -7.98 7.80 11.20
C ASP A 101 -7.06 8.44 10.14
N VAL A 102 -6.34 7.60 9.40
CA VAL A 102 -5.59 7.98 8.19
C VAL A 102 -6.59 8.14 7.04
N PRO A 103 -6.53 9.19 6.18
CA PRO A 103 -5.45 10.17 5.99
C PRO A 103 -5.58 11.49 6.78
N GLU A 104 -6.59 11.66 7.63
CA GLU A 104 -6.80 12.94 8.33
C GLU A 104 -5.65 13.28 9.29
N THR A 105 -4.96 12.27 9.80
CA THR A 105 -3.81 12.40 10.70
C THR A 105 -2.56 11.75 10.13
N ASN A 106 -1.42 12.45 10.20
CA ASN A 106 -0.12 11.89 9.85
C ASN A 106 0.41 11.03 11.01
N TYR A 107 0.92 9.85 10.69
CA TYR A 107 1.49 8.94 11.67
C TYR A 107 2.98 8.69 11.42
N LEU A 108 3.76 8.76 12.50
CA LEU A 108 5.17 8.36 12.51
C LEU A 108 5.36 7.24 13.53
N PHE A 109 5.67 6.04 13.05
CA PHE A 109 6.00 4.90 13.88
C PHE A 109 7.52 4.72 13.99
N MET A 110 8.04 4.65 15.21
CA MET A 110 9.49 4.71 15.47
C MET A 110 10.23 3.37 15.44
N GLY A 111 9.54 2.22 15.32
CA GLY A 111 10.17 0.90 15.27
C GLY A 111 9.60 -0.09 16.29
N ASP A 112 10.27 -1.23 16.48
CA ASP A 112 9.95 -2.26 17.49
C ASP A 112 8.50 -2.79 17.48
N PHE A 113 8.05 -3.18 16.28
CA PHE A 113 6.71 -3.72 16.05
C PHE A 113 6.51 -5.16 16.54
N VAL A 114 7.59 -5.95 16.58
CA VAL A 114 7.56 -7.41 16.78
C VAL A 114 8.42 -7.82 17.99
N ASP A 115 8.24 -9.07 18.46
CA ASP A 115 9.05 -9.82 19.46
C ASP A 115 8.44 -10.10 20.84
N ARG A 116 7.35 -9.44 21.27
CA ARG A 116 6.77 -9.72 22.62
C ARG A 116 5.28 -10.05 22.66
N GLY A 117 4.51 -9.59 21.69
CA GLY A 117 3.05 -9.76 21.66
C GLY A 117 2.61 -10.99 20.85
N PHE A 118 1.50 -11.59 21.27
CA PHE A 118 0.85 -12.71 20.57
C PHE A 118 0.28 -12.33 19.20
N TYR A 119 0.03 -11.03 18.95
CA TYR A 119 -0.58 -10.50 17.72
C TYR A 119 0.42 -9.72 16.86
N SER A 120 1.69 -10.14 16.88
CA SER A 120 2.77 -9.46 16.16
C SER A 120 2.55 -9.45 14.64
N VAL A 121 2.03 -10.54 14.08
CA VAL A 121 1.81 -10.68 12.63
C VAL A 121 0.64 -9.78 12.19
N GLU A 122 -0.46 -9.80 12.92
CA GLU A 122 -1.66 -9.02 12.63
C GLU A 122 -1.38 -7.53 12.76
N THR A 123 -0.66 -7.13 13.81
CA THR A 123 -0.20 -5.76 14.02
C THR A 123 0.67 -5.31 12.85
N PHE A 124 1.69 -6.10 12.50
CA PHE A 124 2.60 -5.75 11.41
C PHE A 124 1.88 -5.68 10.05
N LEU A 125 1.01 -6.63 9.73
CA LEU A 125 0.24 -6.63 8.48
C LEU A 125 -0.69 -5.41 8.39
N LEU A 126 -1.33 -5.00 9.49
CA LEU A 126 -2.17 -3.80 9.50
C LEU A 126 -1.35 -2.53 9.21
N LEU A 127 -0.21 -2.37 9.87
CA LEU A 127 0.70 -1.24 9.64
C LEU A 127 1.20 -1.22 8.18
N LEU A 128 1.52 -2.40 7.64
CA LEU A 128 1.98 -2.53 6.25
C LEU A 128 0.88 -2.19 5.25
N ALA A 129 -0.36 -2.61 5.51
CA ALA A 129 -1.51 -2.28 4.67
C ALA A 129 -1.80 -0.78 4.67
N LEU A 130 -1.74 -0.13 5.84
CA LEU A 130 -1.87 1.32 5.97
C LEU A 130 -0.73 2.05 5.26
N LYS A 131 0.51 1.54 5.35
CA LYS A 131 1.66 2.10 4.64
C LYS A 131 1.49 2.06 3.12
N VAL A 132 0.99 0.96 2.57
CA VAL A 132 0.75 0.80 1.12
C VAL A 132 -0.43 1.66 0.65
N SER A 133 -1.47 1.80 1.49
CA SER A 133 -2.66 2.58 1.16
C SER A 133 -2.42 4.10 1.23
N HIS A 134 -1.60 4.54 2.19
CA HIS A 134 -1.39 5.97 2.49
C HIS A 134 0.10 6.29 2.67
N THR A 135 0.90 6.09 1.62
CA THR A 135 2.35 6.30 1.64
C THR A 135 2.76 7.71 2.12
N ASP A 136 1.96 8.73 1.78
CA ASP A 136 2.23 10.13 2.08
C ASP A 136 1.90 10.55 3.53
N HIS A 137 1.04 9.79 4.22
CA HIS A 137 0.55 10.12 5.56
C HIS A 137 1.00 9.14 6.64
N PHE A 138 1.56 7.99 6.25
CA PHE A 138 1.95 6.92 7.15
C PHE A 138 3.43 6.60 6.99
N HIS A 139 4.24 6.91 8.01
CA HIS A 139 5.69 6.71 7.99
C HIS A 139 6.12 5.68 9.02
N ILE A 140 7.01 4.78 8.61
CA ILE A 140 7.57 3.71 9.44
C ILE A 140 9.09 3.86 9.40
N ASN A 141 9.70 4.13 10.55
CA ASN A 141 11.15 4.07 10.71
C ASN A 141 11.61 2.65 11.06
N ARG A 142 12.82 2.32 10.62
CA ARG A 142 13.50 1.05 10.88
C ARG A 142 14.42 1.14 12.08
#